data_AF-A0A3C1F8E8-F1
#
_entry.id   AF-A0A3C1F8E8-F1
#
_cell.length_a   1.000
_cell.length_b   1.000
_cell.length_c   1.000
_cell.angle_alpha   90.00
_cell.angle_beta   90.00
_cell.angle_gamma   90.00
#
_symmetry.space_group_name_H-M   'P 1'
#
loop_
_entity.id
_entity.type
_entity.pdbx_description
1 polymer ?
#
loop_
_entity_poly.entity_id
_entity_poly.type
_entity_poly.pdbx_seq_one_letter_code
_entity_poly.pdbx_strand_id
1 'polypeptide(L)'
;MINAKRIVWLDILRVFSAFAIVSLHVSSYYLENSIPFGSASWCLTDLYLAFTRFAVPVFVMMSGVFFLNPEKEITLGNIFKKYVFRMLTVWLGWAALRTLIVNIGVGGDPMEKWAMDFFVSLQWYWFLPMIMGLYIFTPLLRPLVATGTRTLLVYFMVISLFLATVCPVLEEVEKALLPNWLPISSFTNLIKIPCLIFGAHFVFGYYVCKFGIGRRAKKWLYAGAWASLLLMTAGTYAYFNVRPNPFYKYATFGASITPFAFLLGAGLFVWVKEHLEKVHFFDKAVSLIQHL
;
A
#
# COMPACT_ATOMS: atom_id res chain seq x y z
N MET A 1 -11.69 11.68 -32.18
CA MET A 1 -11.48 11.83 -30.72
C MET A 1 -10.54 10.74 -30.27
N ILE A 2 -9.26 11.06 -30.11
CA ILE A 2 -8.20 10.10 -29.80
C ILE A 2 -8.35 9.75 -28.32
N ASN A 3 -8.95 8.60 -28.02
CA ASN A 3 -8.94 8.04 -26.67
C ASN A 3 -7.47 7.90 -26.25
N ALA A 4 -7.08 8.58 -25.18
CA ALA A 4 -5.79 8.36 -24.52
C ALA A 4 -5.62 6.84 -24.36
N LYS A 5 -4.63 6.27 -25.04
CA LYS A 5 -4.44 4.82 -25.23
C LYS A 5 -4.54 4.12 -23.86
N ARG A 6 -5.69 3.49 -23.56
CA ARG A 6 -5.96 2.86 -22.25
C ARG A 6 -4.97 1.71 -22.07
N ILE A 7 -4.27 1.70 -20.95
CA ILE A 7 -3.16 0.78 -20.69
C ILE A 7 -3.73 -0.49 -20.05
N VAL A 8 -4.07 -1.49 -20.87
CA VAL A 8 -4.81 -2.71 -20.46
C VAL A 8 -4.11 -3.47 -19.32
N TRP A 9 -2.78 -3.57 -19.33
CA TRP A 9 -2.06 -4.28 -18.27
C TRP A 9 -2.22 -3.60 -16.89
N LEU A 10 -2.40 -2.28 -16.84
CA LEU A 10 -2.71 -1.57 -15.59
C LEU A 10 -4.13 -1.88 -15.12
N ASP A 11 -5.08 -2.10 -16.02
CA ASP A 11 -6.44 -2.50 -15.64
C ASP A 11 -6.49 -3.93 -15.09
N ILE A 12 -5.76 -4.87 -15.71
CA ILE A 12 -5.59 -6.23 -15.19
C ILE A 12 -4.98 -6.19 -13.78
N LEU A 13 -3.94 -5.36 -13.61
CA LEU A 13 -3.26 -5.21 -12.34
C LEU A 13 -4.19 -4.62 -11.27
N ARG A 14 -5.09 -3.68 -11.63
CA ARG A 14 -6.15 -3.17 -10.73
C ARG A 14 -7.10 -4.27 -10.27
N VAL A 15 -7.61 -5.09 -11.19
CA VAL A 15 -8.53 -6.19 -10.84
C VAL A 15 -7.84 -7.20 -9.93
N PHE A 16 -6.60 -7.56 -10.27
CA PHE A 16 -5.82 -8.51 -9.47
C PHE A 16 -5.50 -7.97 -8.07
N SER A 17 -5.11 -6.70 -7.96
CA SER A 17 -4.90 -6.04 -6.67
C SER A 17 -6.19 -5.92 -5.86
N ALA A 18 -7.34 -5.65 -6.49
CA ALA A 18 -8.62 -5.59 -5.80
C ALA A 18 -8.98 -6.94 -5.17
N PHE A 19 -8.83 -8.03 -5.92
CA PHE A 19 -9.02 -9.39 -5.42
C PHE A 19 -8.05 -9.73 -4.28
N ALA A 20 -6.78 -9.33 -4.42
CA ALA A 20 -5.77 -9.55 -3.38
C ALA A 20 -6.07 -8.79 -2.08
N ILE A 21 -6.66 -7.58 -2.13
CA ILE A 21 -7.11 -6.85 -0.92
C ILE A 21 -8.20 -7.62 -0.18
N VAL A 22 -9.22 -8.10 -0.90
CA VAL A 22 -10.31 -8.88 -0.28
C VAL A 22 -9.74 -10.15 0.35
N SER A 23 -8.89 -10.87 -0.39
CA SER A 23 -8.19 -12.06 0.08
C SER A 23 -7.36 -11.79 1.34
N LEU A 24 -6.64 -10.65 1.38
CA LEU A 24 -5.84 -10.23 2.53
C LEU A 24 -6.70 -10.06 3.78
N HIS A 25 -7.83 -9.34 3.68
CA HIS A 25 -8.70 -9.09 4.83
C HIS A 25 -9.36 -10.36 5.35
N VAL A 26 -9.84 -11.21 4.45
CA VAL A 26 -10.43 -12.51 4.82
C VAL A 26 -9.37 -13.39 5.49
N SER A 27 -8.20 -13.52 4.88
CA SER A 27 -7.13 -14.39 5.40
C SER A 27 -6.61 -13.90 6.75
N SER A 28 -6.44 -12.59 6.93
CA SER A 28 -6.01 -12.00 8.22
C SER A 28 -7.00 -12.33 9.32
N TYR A 29 -8.31 -12.22 9.04
CA TYR A 29 -9.34 -12.55 10.02
C TYR A 29 -9.30 -14.03 10.44
N TYR A 30 -9.20 -14.96 9.48
CA TYR A 30 -9.11 -16.40 9.78
C TYR A 30 -7.82 -16.78 10.51
N LEU A 31 -6.68 -16.20 10.10
CA LEU A 31 -5.38 -16.41 10.72
C LEU A 31 -5.41 -16.01 12.22
N GLU A 32 -6.06 -14.89 12.54
CA GLU A 32 -6.13 -14.35 13.89
C GLU A 32 -7.17 -15.04 14.78
N ASN A 33 -8.31 -15.49 14.22
CA ASN A 33 -9.48 -15.85 15.02
C ASN A 33 -9.93 -17.31 14.89
N SER A 34 -9.45 -18.07 13.89
CA SER A 34 -10.06 -19.36 13.55
C SER A 34 -9.07 -20.50 13.38
N ILE A 35 -7.83 -20.22 12.99
CA ILE A 35 -6.85 -21.27 12.70
C ILE A 35 -5.88 -21.42 13.88
N PRO A 36 -5.66 -22.65 14.41
CA PRO A 36 -4.70 -22.87 15.48
C PRO A 36 -3.28 -22.45 15.07
N PHE A 37 -2.66 -21.57 15.88
CA PHE A 37 -1.29 -21.14 15.68
C PHE A 37 -0.33 -22.33 15.54
N GLY A 38 0.65 -22.23 14.63
CA GLY A 38 1.67 -23.26 14.40
C GLY A 38 1.20 -24.48 13.60
N SER A 39 -0.10 -24.60 13.28
CA SER A 39 -0.59 -25.65 12.39
C SER A 39 -0.14 -25.43 10.93
N ALA A 40 -0.10 -26.49 10.12
CA ALA A 40 0.23 -26.38 8.69
C ALA A 40 -0.70 -25.40 7.96
N SER A 41 -2.01 -25.43 8.28
CA SER A 41 -3.00 -24.48 7.76
C SER A 41 -2.68 -23.04 8.14
N TRP A 42 -2.18 -22.81 9.36
CA TRP A 42 -1.80 -21.47 9.82
C TRP A 42 -0.60 -20.94 9.04
N CYS A 43 0.46 -21.73 8.92
CA CYS A 43 1.67 -21.35 8.17
C CYS A 43 1.38 -21.09 6.69
N LEU A 44 0.50 -21.90 6.08
CA LEU A 44 0.09 -21.69 4.69
C LEU A 44 -0.76 -20.42 4.53
N THR A 45 -1.66 -20.15 5.48
CA THR A 45 -2.48 -18.93 5.49
C THR A 45 -1.61 -17.70 5.71
N ASP A 46 -0.59 -17.77 6.55
CA ASP A 46 0.38 -16.68 6.77
C ASP A 46 1.21 -16.41 5.52
N LEU A 47 1.72 -17.45 4.86
CA LEU A 47 2.43 -17.30 3.58
C LEU A 47 1.53 -16.66 2.50
N TYR A 48 0.27 -17.10 2.41
CA TYR A 48 -0.71 -16.54 1.50
C TYR A 48 -1.01 -15.07 1.84
N LEU A 49 -1.20 -14.75 3.12
CA LEU A 49 -1.38 -13.40 3.61
C LEU A 49 -0.19 -12.53 3.22
N ALA A 50 1.03 -12.99 3.46
CA ALA A 50 2.27 -12.30 3.09
C ALA A 50 2.34 -12.02 1.58
N PHE A 51 1.90 -12.97 0.75
CA PHE A 51 1.84 -12.79 -0.70
C PHE A 51 0.84 -11.70 -1.09
N THR A 52 -0.37 -11.69 -0.54
CA THR A 52 -1.40 -10.69 -0.88
C THR A 52 -1.04 -9.24 -0.50
N ARG A 53 -0.02 -9.03 0.34
CA ARG A 53 0.43 -7.70 0.79
C ARG A 53 1.00 -6.80 -0.32
N PHE A 54 1.27 -7.33 -1.51
CA PHE A 54 1.63 -6.49 -2.68
C PHE A 54 0.49 -5.55 -3.10
N ALA A 55 -0.76 -5.86 -2.75
CA ALA A 55 -1.93 -5.26 -3.36
C ALA A 55 -1.98 -3.74 -3.20
N VAL A 56 -1.79 -3.24 -1.98
CA VAL A 56 -1.76 -1.80 -1.67
C VAL A 56 -0.56 -1.10 -2.34
N PRO A 57 0.70 -1.58 -2.19
CA PRO A 57 1.87 -1.10 -2.94
C PRO A 57 1.60 -0.89 -4.43
N VAL A 58 1.01 -1.89 -5.06
CA VAL A 58 0.71 -1.89 -6.50
C VAL A 58 -0.37 -0.87 -6.84
N PHE A 59 -1.45 -0.73 -6.05
CA PHE A 59 -2.43 0.35 -6.23
C PHE A 59 -1.80 1.75 -6.19
N VAL A 60 -0.86 1.95 -5.29
CA VAL A 60 -0.13 3.22 -5.17
C VAL A 60 0.79 3.43 -6.37
N MET A 61 1.55 2.42 -6.80
CA MET A 61 2.39 2.49 -8.00
C MET A 61 1.58 2.81 -9.26
N MET A 62 0.44 2.13 -9.46
CA MET A 62 -0.48 2.41 -10.57
C MET A 62 -0.98 3.84 -10.53
N SER A 63 -1.37 4.35 -9.35
CA SER A 63 -1.81 5.73 -9.19
C SER A 63 -0.70 6.71 -9.60
N GLY A 64 0.55 6.41 -9.25
CA GLY A 64 1.72 7.19 -9.63
C GLY A 64 1.92 7.30 -11.14
N VAL A 65 1.71 6.21 -11.89
CA VAL A 65 1.77 6.22 -13.37
C VAL A 65 0.82 7.27 -13.95
N PHE A 66 -0.41 7.36 -13.44
CA PHE A 66 -1.43 8.25 -13.99
C PHE A 66 -1.34 9.69 -13.50
N PHE A 67 -0.98 9.90 -12.22
CA PHE A 67 -0.98 11.23 -11.61
C PHE A 67 0.33 11.98 -11.77
N LEU A 68 1.46 11.27 -11.85
CA LEU A 68 2.77 11.89 -12.05
C LEU A 68 3.12 12.11 -13.52
N ASN A 69 2.33 11.59 -14.47
CA ASN A 69 2.57 11.80 -15.90
C ASN A 69 2.55 13.30 -16.25
N PRO A 70 3.67 13.89 -16.72
CA PRO A 70 3.73 15.29 -17.12
C PRO A 70 2.83 15.62 -18.31
N GLU A 71 2.60 14.65 -19.21
CA GLU A 71 1.77 14.83 -20.42
C GLU A 71 0.28 15.01 -20.11
N LYS A 72 -0.16 14.60 -18.91
CA LYS A 72 -1.55 14.69 -18.50
C LYS A 72 -1.79 16.00 -17.76
N GLU A 73 -2.63 16.88 -18.27
CA GLU A 73 -2.98 18.10 -17.53
C GLU A 73 -3.83 17.78 -16.29
N ILE A 74 -3.21 17.91 -15.12
CA ILE A 74 -3.87 17.82 -13.82
C ILE A 74 -3.66 19.16 -13.11
N THR A 75 -4.70 19.97 -13.07
CA THR A 75 -4.73 21.24 -12.33
C THR A 75 -4.93 20.99 -10.83
N LEU A 76 -4.54 21.97 -10.00
CA LEU A 76 -4.84 21.96 -8.56
C LEU A 76 -6.34 21.80 -8.30
N GLY A 77 -7.18 22.50 -9.07
CA GLY A 77 -8.63 22.38 -8.98
C GLY A 77 -9.13 20.94 -9.18
N ASN A 78 -8.57 20.22 -10.17
CA ASN A 78 -8.91 18.82 -10.40
C ASN A 78 -8.52 17.92 -9.21
N ILE A 79 -7.36 18.17 -8.60
CA ILE A 79 -6.88 17.42 -7.42
C ILE A 79 -7.88 17.52 -6.29
N PHE A 80 -8.22 18.73 -5.85
CA PHE A 80 -9.10 18.91 -4.70
C PHE A 80 -10.57 18.61 -5.01
N LYS A 81 -11.13 19.19 -6.09
CA LYS A 81 -12.57 19.13 -6.36
C LYS A 81 -13.03 17.80 -6.97
N LYS A 82 -12.17 17.10 -7.70
CA LYS A 82 -12.54 15.85 -8.39
C LYS A 82 -11.97 14.61 -7.70
N TYR A 83 -10.66 14.57 -7.46
CA TYR A 83 -10.02 13.35 -6.97
C TYR A 83 -10.14 13.22 -5.45
N VAL A 84 -9.67 14.22 -4.69
CA VAL A 84 -9.71 14.19 -3.21
C VAL A 84 -11.16 14.21 -2.72
N PHE A 85 -12.01 15.08 -3.25
CA PHE A 85 -13.43 15.12 -2.84
C PHE A 85 -14.17 13.80 -3.10
N ARG A 86 -13.92 13.14 -4.24
CA ARG A 86 -14.49 11.81 -4.51
C ARG A 86 -13.99 10.76 -3.51
N MET A 87 -12.71 10.77 -3.15
CA MET A 87 -12.19 9.85 -2.14
C MET A 87 -12.73 10.16 -0.75
N LEU A 88 -12.91 11.44 -0.40
CA LEU A 88 -13.47 11.89 0.87
C LEU A 88 -14.92 11.41 1.02
N THR A 89 -15.76 11.63 0.00
CA THR A 89 -17.16 11.17 0.01
C THR A 89 -17.27 9.65 0.12
N VAL A 90 -16.43 8.91 -0.59
CA VAL A 90 -16.34 7.44 -0.46
C VAL A 90 -15.91 7.04 0.96
N TRP A 91 -14.91 7.71 1.54
CA TRP A 91 -14.42 7.41 2.88
C TRP A 91 -15.47 7.62 3.97
N LEU A 92 -16.12 8.79 3.96
CA LEU A 92 -17.18 9.12 4.90
C LEU A 92 -18.40 8.20 4.71
N GLY A 93 -18.76 7.90 3.45
CA GLY A 93 -19.87 7.01 3.12
C GLY A 93 -19.67 5.59 3.64
N TRP A 94 -18.48 5.01 3.43
CA TRP A 94 -18.16 3.67 3.94
C TRP A 94 -18.06 3.62 5.46
N ALA A 95 -17.47 4.63 6.09
CA ALA A 95 -17.43 4.71 7.54
C ALA A 95 -18.83 4.80 8.14
N ALA A 96 -19.72 5.62 7.55
CA ALA A 96 -21.10 5.73 7.99
C ALA A 96 -21.86 4.42 7.83
N LEU A 97 -21.74 3.76 6.67
CA LEU A 97 -22.37 2.47 6.41
C LEU A 97 -21.92 1.41 7.42
N ARG A 98 -20.61 1.34 7.72
CA ARG A 98 -20.09 0.41 8.73
C ARG A 98 -20.66 0.70 10.12
N THR A 99 -20.69 1.96 10.54
CA THR A 99 -21.27 2.36 11.83
C THR A 99 -22.74 1.97 11.94
N LEU A 100 -23.52 2.16 10.86
CA LEU A 100 -24.93 1.76 10.82
C LEU A 100 -25.09 0.24 10.93
N ILE A 101 -24.29 -0.54 10.18
CA ILE A 101 -24.35 -2.01 10.22
C ILE A 101 -24.03 -2.53 11.62
N VAL A 102 -22.96 -2.02 12.24
CA VAL A 102 -22.54 -2.46 13.59
C VAL A 102 -23.59 -2.12 14.63
N ASN A 103 -24.12 -0.90 14.61
CA ASN A 103 -25.03 -0.43 15.66
C ASN A 103 -26.47 -0.93 15.50
N ILE A 104 -26.96 -1.08 14.28
CA ILE A 104 -28.34 -1.52 14.03
C ILE A 104 -28.43 -3.05 13.89
N GLY A 105 -27.44 -3.67 13.24
CA GLY A 105 -27.51 -5.07 12.83
C GLY A 105 -27.03 -6.09 13.88
N VAL A 106 -26.23 -5.70 14.87
CA VAL A 106 -25.57 -6.63 15.81
C VAL A 106 -26.03 -6.40 17.27
N GLY A 107 -27.17 -5.73 17.48
CA GLY A 107 -27.75 -5.46 18.81
C GLY A 107 -27.05 -4.30 19.53
N GLY A 108 -26.74 -3.23 18.78
CA GLY A 108 -25.65 -2.31 19.09
C GLY A 108 -25.79 -1.38 20.28
N ASP A 109 -24.70 -0.65 20.47
CA ASP A 109 -24.49 0.30 21.54
C ASP A 109 -25.50 1.48 21.49
N PRO A 110 -25.75 2.15 22.64
CA PRO A 110 -26.60 3.34 22.70
C PRO A 110 -26.18 4.39 21.67
N MET A 111 -27.15 5.16 21.15
CA MET A 111 -26.92 6.18 20.10
C MET A 111 -25.83 7.20 20.47
N GLU A 112 -25.60 7.41 21.76
CA GLU A 112 -24.54 8.25 22.33
C GLU A 112 -23.12 7.81 21.91
N LYS A 113 -22.90 6.51 21.61
CA LYS A 113 -21.59 5.98 21.20
C LYS A 113 -21.36 6.01 19.68
N TRP A 114 -22.38 6.29 18.88
CA TRP A 114 -22.29 6.19 17.42
C TRP A 114 -21.26 7.14 16.82
N ALA A 115 -21.03 8.29 17.44
CA ALA A 115 -19.98 9.23 17.03
C ALA A 115 -18.59 8.58 17.17
N MET A 116 -18.32 7.92 18.30
CA MET A 116 -17.05 7.20 18.51
C MET A 116 -16.91 6.02 17.56
N ASP A 117 -17.98 5.27 17.31
CA ASP A 117 -17.97 4.16 16.36
C ASP A 117 -17.74 4.62 14.92
N PHE A 118 -18.20 5.81 14.56
CA PHE A 118 -17.87 6.45 13.29
C PHE A 118 -16.38 6.77 13.19
N PHE A 119 -15.78 7.37 14.22
CA PHE A 119 -14.34 7.61 14.24
C PHE A 119 -13.52 6.32 14.19
N VAL A 120 -13.95 5.27 14.89
CA VAL A 120 -13.34 3.95 14.78
C VAL A 120 -13.48 3.44 13.34
N SER A 121 -14.68 3.51 12.75
CA SER A 121 -14.96 3.08 11.38
C SER A 121 -14.11 3.80 10.33
N LEU A 122 -13.79 5.08 10.51
CA LEU A 122 -12.87 5.82 9.63
C LEU A 122 -11.47 5.18 9.56
N GLN A 123 -10.99 4.60 10.68
CA GLN A 123 -9.66 3.96 10.74
C GLN A 123 -9.60 2.65 9.95
N TRP A 124 -10.71 1.92 9.83
CA TRP A 124 -10.77 0.68 9.02
C TRP A 124 -10.48 0.95 7.55
N TYR A 125 -10.85 2.14 7.07
CA TYR A 125 -10.67 2.57 5.68
C TYR A 125 -9.43 3.47 5.51
N TRP A 126 -8.37 3.25 6.29
CA TRP A 126 -7.13 4.05 6.31
C TRP A 126 -6.46 4.25 4.95
N PHE A 127 -6.68 3.36 3.98
CA PHE A 127 -6.14 3.49 2.63
C PHE A 127 -6.63 4.79 1.94
N LEU A 128 -7.89 5.19 2.17
CA LEU A 128 -8.48 6.37 1.55
C LEU A 128 -7.82 7.69 1.99
N PRO A 129 -7.64 8.00 3.29
CA PRO A 129 -6.89 9.19 3.70
C PRO A 129 -5.41 9.13 3.26
N MET A 130 -4.79 7.94 3.21
CA MET A 130 -3.44 7.79 2.70
C MET A 130 -3.32 8.19 1.23
N ILE A 131 -4.17 7.65 0.35
CA ILE A 131 -4.12 7.96 -1.08
C ILE A 131 -4.53 9.42 -1.37
N MET A 132 -5.48 9.97 -0.59
CA MET A 132 -5.81 11.39 -0.63
C MET A 132 -4.59 12.25 -0.32
N GLY A 133 -3.81 11.89 0.70
CA GLY A 133 -2.55 12.54 1.02
C GLY A 133 -1.62 12.58 -0.20
N LEU A 134 -1.38 11.44 -0.86
CA LEU A 134 -0.54 11.39 -2.07
C LEU A 134 -1.09 12.27 -3.21
N TYR A 135 -2.41 12.34 -3.38
CA TYR A 135 -3.03 13.22 -4.38
C TYR A 135 -2.82 14.69 -4.04
N ILE A 136 -2.94 15.07 -2.76
CA ILE A 136 -2.64 16.43 -2.29
C ILE A 136 -1.17 16.79 -2.52
N PHE A 137 -0.24 15.84 -2.32
CA PHE A 137 1.19 16.03 -2.56
C PHE A 137 1.60 15.96 -4.05
N THR A 138 0.72 15.47 -4.93
CA THR A 138 0.99 15.33 -6.36
C THR A 138 1.50 16.61 -7.04
N PRO A 139 0.98 17.83 -6.79
CA PRO A 139 1.49 19.06 -7.39
C PRO A 139 2.96 19.34 -7.06
N LEU A 140 3.46 18.86 -5.92
CA LEU A 140 4.86 19.00 -5.52
C LEU A 140 5.73 17.92 -6.15
N LEU A 141 5.19 16.70 -6.30
CA LEU A 141 5.90 15.57 -6.90
C LEU A 141 5.97 15.65 -8.43
N ARG A 142 4.99 16.27 -9.10
CA ARG A 142 4.95 16.37 -10.56
C ARG A 142 6.15 17.13 -11.15
N PRO A 143 6.53 18.32 -10.65
CA PRO A 143 7.75 19.00 -11.08
C PRO A 143 9.00 18.15 -10.85
N LEU A 144 9.14 17.54 -9.65
CA LEU A 144 10.25 16.66 -9.31
C LEU A 144 10.42 15.53 -10.34
N VAL A 145 9.32 14.99 -10.83
CA VAL A 145 9.29 13.87 -11.78
C VAL A 145 9.45 14.32 -13.24
N ALA A 146 8.95 15.50 -13.57
CA ALA A 146 9.04 16.10 -14.91
C ALA A 146 10.47 16.54 -15.24
N THR A 147 11.12 17.27 -14.33
CA THR A 147 12.45 17.86 -14.52
C THR A 147 13.57 17.07 -13.84
N GLY A 148 13.23 16.20 -12.89
CA GLY A 148 14.23 15.45 -12.13
C GLY A 148 14.95 14.39 -12.95
N THR A 149 16.23 14.23 -12.62
CA THR A 149 17.07 13.17 -13.19
C THR A 149 16.67 11.81 -12.62
N ARG A 150 17.04 10.74 -13.34
CA ARG A 150 16.92 9.35 -12.86
C ARG A 150 17.49 9.19 -11.44
N THR A 151 18.64 9.81 -11.17
CA THR A 151 19.33 9.75 -9.88
C THR A 151 18.52 10.39 -8.76
N LEU A 152 17.89 11.54 -9.02
CA LEU A 152 17.09 12.25 -8.00
C LEU A 152 15.86 11.42 -7.57
N LEU A 153 15.18 10.77 -8.52
CA LEU A 153 14.05 9.91 -8.21
C LEU A 153 14.47 8.67 -7.41
N VAL A 154 15.60 8.05 -7.77
CA VAL A 154 16.17 6.94 -7.00
C VAL A 154 16.55 7.38 -5.60
N TYR A 155 17.18 8.55 -5.46
CA TYR A 155 17.53 9.13 -4.17
C TYR A 155 16.30 9.33 -3.28
N PHE A 156 15.22 9.93 -3.82
CA PHE A 156 13.95 10.10 -3.12
C PHE A 156 13.36 8.77 -2.65
N MET A 157 13.39 7.72 -3.49
CA MET A 157 12.90 6.40 -3.11
C MET A 157 13.76 5.75 -2.03
N VAL A 158 15.09 5.83 -2.14
CA VAL A 158 16.03 5.26 -1.17
C VAL A 158 15.89 5.91 0.20
N ILE A 159 15.86 7.25 0.27
CA ILE A 159 15.71 7.94 1.56
C ILE A 159 14.34 7.66 2.19
N SER A 160 13.28 7.59 1.39
CA SER A 160 11.94 7.25 1.87
C SER A 160 11.88 5.83 2.44
N LEU A 161 12.48 4.85 1.76
CA LEU A 161 12.54 3.46 2.24
C LEU A 161 13.45 3.32 3.46
N PHE A 162 14.57 4.03 3.49
CA PHE A 162 15.49 4.06 4.63
C PHE A 162 14.79 4.58 5.88
N LEU A 163 14.13 5.75 5.80
CA LEU A 163 13.38 6.32 6.93
C LEU A 163 12.24 5.40 7.37
N ALA A 164 11.54 4.77 6.41
CA ALA A 164 10.48 3.82 6.72
C ALA A 164 10.96 2.53 7.41
N THR A 165 12.25 2.21 7.30
CA THR A 165 12.85 1.07 8.00
C THR A 165 13.41 1.50 9.36
N VAL A 166 14.18 2.59 9.38
CA VAL A 166 14.97 2.99 10.55
C VAL A 166 14.09 3.55 11.64
N CYS A 167 13.12 4.41 11.31
CA CYS A 167 12.31 5.08 12.32
C CYS A 167 11.48 4.10 13.17
N PRO A 168 10.74 3.11 12.61
CA PRO A 168 10.01 2.15 13.43
C PRO A 168 10.94 1.26 14.27
N VAL A 169 12.10 0.85 13.72
CA VAL A 169 13.07 0.03 14.46
C VAL A 169 13.64 0.81 15.64
N LEU A 170 13.99 2.09 15.46
CA LEU A 170 14.46 2.93 16.56
C LEU A 170 13.41 3.13 17.64
N GLU A 171 12.14 3.30 17.26
CA GLU A 171 11.02 3.42 18.21
C GLU A 171 10.87 2.15 19.06
N GLU A 172 10.98 0.97 18.46
CA GLU A 172 10.86 -0.29 19.18
C GLU A 172 12.10 -0.61 20.03
N VAL A 173 13.30 -0.25 19.56
CA VAL A 173 14.54 -0.34 20.36
C VAL A 173 14.47 0.56 21.59
N GLU A 174 13.95 1.79 21.45
CA GLU A 174 13.71 2.70 22.57
C GLU A 174 12.77 2.06 23.60
N LYS A 175 11.60 1.58 23.16
CA LYS A 175 10.61 0.92 24.03
C LYS A 175 11.20 -0.28 24.77
N ALA A 176 12.05 -1.06 24.12
CA ALA A 176 12.60 -2.30 24.66
C ALA A 176 13.81 -2.09 25.60
N LEU A 177 14.73 -1.17 25.26
CA LEU A 177 16.02 -1.05 25.94
C LEU A 177 16.18 0.22 26.78
N LEU A 178 15.51 1.30 26.41
CA LEU A 178 15.70 2.63 27.00
C LEU A 178 14.34 3.36 27.21
N PRO A 179 13.40 2.76 27.96
CA PRO A 179 12.07 3.35 28.13
C PRO A 179 12.17 4.75 28.73
N ASN A 180 11.58 5.74 28.04
CA ASN A 180 11.53 7.16 28.42
C ASN A 180 12.86 7.93 28.38
N TRP A 181 13.92 7.39 27.75
CA TRP A 181 15.25 8.03 27.75
C TRP A 181 15.41 9.11 26.67
N LEU A 182 14.72 8.97 25.54
CA LEU A 182 14.60 10.00 24.50
C LEU A 182 13.17 10.01 23.95
N PRO A 183 12.59 11.17 23.57
CA PRO A 183 11.26 11.22 22.95
C PRO A 183 11.32 10.80 21.46
N ILE A 184 11.95 9.67 21.12
CA ILE A 184 12.06 9.20 19.72
C ILE A 184 10.67 8.82 19.20
N SER A 185 9.80 8.23 20.03
CA SER A 185 8.38 8.09 19.72
C SER A 185 7.70 9.42 19.35
N SER A 186 8.03 10.54 20.02
CA SER A 186 7.52 11.86 19.62
C SER A 186 8.11 12.33 18.29
N PHE A 187 9.40 12.09 18.03
CA PHE A 187 10.08 12.43 16.78
C PHE A 187 9.57 11.64 15.57
N THR A 188 9.30 10.35 15.75
CA THR A 188 8.72 9.47 14.73
C THR A 188 7.23 9.78 14.49
N ASN A 189 6.50 10.19 15.52
CA ASN A 189 5.14 10.73 15.37
C ASN A 189 5.12 12.11 14.66
N LEU A 190 6.16 12.93 14.84
CA LEU A 190 6.35 14.20 14.13
C LEU A 190 6.61 13.98 12.63
N ILE A 191 7.46 13.00 12.30
CA ILE A 191 7.74 12.61 10.91
C ILE A 191 6.73 11.54 10.51
N LYS A 192 5.53 11.90 10.08
CA LYS A 192 4.52 10.92 9.61
C LYS A 192 5.05 10.05 8.46
N ILE A 193 5.67 8.92 8.84
CA ILE A 193 6.43 7.97 8.01
C ILE A 193 5.62 7.36 6.84
N PRO A 194 4.30 7.06 6.99
CA PRO A 194 3.54 6.40 5.92
C PRO A 194 3.56 7.19 4.61
N CYS A 195 3.50 8.53 4.68
CA CYS A 195 3.49 9.36 3.48
C CYS A 195 4.76 9.23 2.63
N LEU A 196 5.92 9.05 3.26
CA LEU A 196 7.20 8.93 2.54
C LEU A 196 7.31 7.58 1.83
N ILE A 197 7.01 6.47 2.52
CA ILE A 197 7.08 5.16 1.88
C ILE A 197 6.04 5.01 0.77
N PHE A 198 4.82 5.49 0.96
CA PHE A 198 3.82 5.49 -0.13
C PHE A 198 4.18 6.47 -1.24
N GLY A 199 4.84 7.58 -0.92
CA GLY A 199 5.49 8.44 -1.92
C GLY A 199 6.51 7.68 -2.76
N ALA A 200 7.35 6.83 -2.15
CA ALA A 200 8.29 5.98 -2.88
C ALA A 200 7.59 5.00 -3.82
N HIS A 201 6.52 4.33 -3.37
CA HIS A 201 5.69 3.48 -4.22
C HIS A 201 5.10 4.26 -5.41
N PHE A 202 4.57 5.45 -5.14
CA PHE A 202 3.95 6.32 -6.13
C PHE A 202 4.97 6.75 -7.21
N VAL A 203 6.14 7.22 -6.78
CA VAL A 203 7.24 7.59 -7.69
C VAL A 203 7.79 6.37 -8.43
N PHE A 204 7.89 5.21 -7.79
CA PHE A 204 8.40 3.98 -8.42
C PHE A 204 7.57 3.54 -9.62
N GLY A 205 6.24 3.58 -9.51
CA GLY A 205 5.35 3.21 -10.61
C GLY A 205 5.61 4.06 -11.86
N TYR A 206 5.75 5.37 -11.70
CA TYR A 206 6.13 6.26 -12.80
C TYR A 206 7.55 5.98 -13.30
N TYR A 207 8.52 5.83 -12.39
CA TYR A 207 9.92 5.60 -12.71
C TYR A 207 10.10 4.38 -13.63
N VAL A 208 9.43 3.26 -13.32
CA VAL A 208 9.48 2.04 -14.13
C VAL A 208 8.94 2.27 -15.54
N CYS A 209 7.87 3.06 -15.67
CA CYS A 209 7.27 3.34 -16.98
C CYS A 209 8.11 4.28 -17.84
N LYS A 210 8.78 5.27 -17.23
CA LYS A 210 9.63 6.23 -17.96
C LYS A 210 11.02 5.71 -18.29
N PHE A 211 11.70 5.11 -17.32
CA PHE A 211 13.13 4.75 -17.43
C PHE A 211 13.38 3.25 -17.59
N GLY A 212 12.39 2.41 -17.30
CA GLY A 212 12.58 0.96 -17.22
C GLY A 212 13.52 0.53 -16.09
N ILE A 213 13.78 -0.77 -15.98
CA ILE A 213 14.74 -1.34 -15.03
C ILE A 213 15.74 -2.23 -15.76
N GLY A 214 17.04 -1.96 -15.54
CA GLY A 214 18.13 -2.74 -16.12
C GLY A 214 18.20 -4.18 -15.58
N ARG A 215 18.78 -5.10 -16.36
CA ARG A 215 18.80 -6.55 -16.05
C ARG A 215 19.35 -6.89 -14.66
N ARG A 216 20.45 -6.25 -14.23
CA ARG A 216 21.05 -6.50 -12.90
C ARG A 216 20.12 -6.04 -11.76
N ALA A 217 19.54 -4.85 -11.90
CA ALA A 217 18.59 -4.33 -10.90
C ALA A 217 17.34 -5.20 -10.80
N LYS A 218 16.82 -5.73 -11.93
CA LYS A 218 15.70 -6.68 -11.91
C LYS A 218 16.02 -7.96 -11.15
N LYS A 219 17.21 -8.54 -11.33
CA LYS A 219 17.64 -9.74 -10.58
C LYS A 219 17.60 -9.48 -9.06
N TRP A 220 18.15 -8.36 -8.61
CA TRP A 220 18.11 -7.98 -7.20
C TRP A 220 16.71 -7.65 -6.70
N LEU A 221 15.88 -7.02 -7.53
CA LEU A 221 14.48 -6.75 -7.19
C LEU A 221 13.69 -8.04 -6.99
N TYR A 222 13.82 -9.02 -7.89
CA TYR A 222 13.13 -10.30 -7.75
C TYR A 222 13.66 -11.14 -6.58
N ALA A 223 14.98 -11.16 -6.36
CA ALA A 223 15.56 -11.79 -5.18
C ALA A 223 15.04 -11.13 -3.89
N GLY A 224 15.00 -9.79 -3.86
CA GLY A 224 14.47 -9.01 -2.75
C GLY A 224 12.97 -9.24 -2.52
N ALA A 225 12.16 -9.39 -3.58
CA ALA A 225 10.74 -9.68 -3.49
C ALA A 225 10.48 -11.05 -2.85
N TRP A 226 11.20 -12.10 -3.28
CA TRP A 226 11.10 -13.43 -2.69
C TRP A 226 11.62 -13.46 -1.25
N ALA A 227 12.74 -12.81 -0.97
CA ALA A 227 13.25 -12.68 0.40
C ALA A 227 12.25 -11.93 1.30
N SER A 228 11.61 -10.88 0.79
CA SER A 228 10.57 -10.12 1.51
C SER A 228 9.38 -10.98 1.87
N LEU A 229 8.93 -11.85 0.95
CA LEU A 229 7.84 -12.80 1.22
C LEU A 229 8.19 -13.73 2.39
N LEU A 230 9.39 -14.31 2.37
CA LEU A 230 9.86 -15.21 3.43
C LEU A 230 10.03 -14.48 4.76
N LEU A 231 10.61 -13.28 4.76
CA LEU A 231 10.82 -12.48 5.97
C LEU A 231 9.50 -12.04 6.61
N MET A 232 8.52 -11.61 5.81
CA MET A 232 7.19 -11.26 6.32
C MET A 232 6.46 -12.46 6.93
N THR A 233 6.58 -13.65 6.32
CA THR A 233 6.00 -14.89 6.85
C THR A 233 6.71 -15.28 8.15
N ALA A 234 8.04 -15.42 8.11
CA ALA A 234 8.86 -15.80 9.26
C ALA A 234 8.64 -14.86 10.46
N GLY A 235 8.50 -13.57 10.21
CA GLY A 235 8.31 -12.63 11.28
C GLY A 235 6.85 -12.44 11.72
N THR A 236 5.86 -12.79 10.89
CA THR A 236 4.47 -12.96 11.37
C THR A 236 4.42 -14.19 12.28
N TYR A 237 5.04 -15.31 11.90
CA TYR A 237 5.20 -16.47 12.78
C TYR A 237 5.89 -16.11 14.11
N ALA A 238 7.00 -15.36 14.06
CA ALA A 238 7.71 -14.91 15.27
C ALA A 238 6.85 -14.01 16.18
N TYR A 239 6.04 -13.12 15.60
CA TYR A 239 5.10 -12.27 16.34
C TYR A 239 4.13 -13.07 17.21
N PHE A 240 3.53 -14.11 16.63
CA PHE A 240 2.59 -14.96 17.37
C PHE A 240 3.30 -15.93 18.33
N ASN A 241 4.52 -16.36 18.02
CA ASN A 241 5.28 -17.30 18.85
C ASN A 241 5.79 -16.68 20.17
N VAL A 242 6.27 -15.44 20.15
CA VAL A 242 6.99 -14.82 21.30
C VAL A 242 6.04 -14.10 22.28
N ARG A 243 4.72 -14.39 22.24
CA ARG A 243 3.63 -13.50 22.71
C ARG A 243 3.65 -12.18 21.92
N PRO A 244 2.51 -11.47 21.74
CA PRO A 244 2.43 -10.32 20.81
C PRO A 244 3.35 -9.17 21.22
N ASN A 245 4.62 -9.28 20.84
CA ASN A 245 5.64 -8.28 21.07
C ASN A 245 5.49 -7.22 19.96
N PRO A 246 5.26 -5.94 20.32
CA PRO A 246 5.10 -4.85 19.37
C PRO A 246 6.26 -4.74 18.35
N PHE A 247 7.47 -5.19 18.72
CA PHE A 247 8.62 -5.23 17.82
C PHE A 247 8.33 -6.05 16.56
N TYR A 248 7.83 -7.28 16.70
CA TYR A 248 7.48 -8.11 15.55
C TYR A 248 6.23 -7.60 14.83
N LYS A 249 5.38 -6.80 15.49
CA LYS A 249 4.21 -6.14 14.87
C LYS A 249 4.62 -5.05 13.86
N TYR A 250 5.74 -4.37 14.07
CA TYR A 250 6.16 -3.29 13.17
C TYR A 250 7.36 -3.69 12.29
N ALA A 251 8.25 -4.56 12.79
CA ALA A 251 9.38 -5.07 12.02
C ALA A 251 8.98 -6.12 10.98
N THR A 252 7.91 -6.88 11.22
CA THR A 252 7.61 -8.09 10.41
C THR A 252 6.14 -8.43 10.18
N PHE A 253 5.21 -7.96 11.02
CA PHE A 253 3.79 -8.10 10.77
C PHE A 253 3.46 -7.13 9.64
N GLY A 254 3.29 -7.68 8.45
CA GLY A 254 3.31 -6.95 7.19
C GLY A 254 2.14 -5.98 7.03
N ALA A 255 2.26 -4.84 7.69
CA ALA A 255 1.67 -3.63 7.21
C ALA A 255 2.22 -3.37 5.81
N SER A 256 1.36 -2.93 4.88
CA SER A 256 1.73 -2.45 3.55
C SER A 256 2.68 -1.23 3.54
N ILE A 257 3.16 -0.84 4.72
CA ILE A 257 4.01 0.31 5.05
C ILE A 257 5.48 -0.15 5.25
N THR A 258 5.82 -1.39 4.90
CA THR A 258 7.20 -1.92 5.05
C THR A 258 7.98 -1.89 3.73
N PRO A 259 9.32 -1.78 3.79
CA PRO A 259 10.17 -1.95 2.61
C PRO A 259 10.00 -3.33 1.94
N PHE A 260 9.62 -4.35 2.72
CA PHE A 260 9.32 -5.68 2.22
C PHE A 260 8.09 -5.68 1.30
N ALA A 261 7.01 -4.99 1.71
CA ALA A 261 5.84 -4.79 0.87
C ALA A 261 6.17 -3.98 -0.40
N PHE A 262 7.08 -2.99 -0.30
CA PHE A 262 7.59 -2.27 -1.46
C PHE A 262 8.29 -3.20 -2.45
N LEU A 263 9.25 -4.03 -1.99
CA LEU A 263 10.00 -4.92 -2.87
C LEU A 263 9.08 -5.97 -3.52
N LEU A 264 8.15 -6.55 -2.76
CA LEU A 264 7.18 -7.49 -3.28
C LEU A 264 6.28 -6.85 -4.34
N GLY A 265 5.71 -5.68 -4.04
CA GLY A 265 4.88 -4.91 -4.98
C GLY A 265 5.64 -4.46 -6.22
N ALA A 266 6.85 -3.95 -6.06
CA ALA A 266 7.72 -3.50 -7.14
C ALA A 266 8.11 -4.67 -8.06
N GLY A 267 8.45 -5.83 -7.48
CA GLY A 267 8.76 -7.04 -8.23
C GLY A 267 7.57 -7.49 -9.08
N LEU A 268 6.38 -7.60 -8.48
CA LEU A 268 5.17 -7.95 -9.22
C LEU A 268 4.83 -6.92 -10.30
N PHE A 269 4.90 -5.63 -9.98
CA PHE A 269 4.59 -4.55 -10.92
C PHE A 269 5.49 -4.59 -12.15
N VAL A 270 6.81 -4.77 -11.96
CA VAL A 270 7.77 -4.89 -13.07
C VAL A 270 7.51 -6.17 -13.86
N TRP A 271 7.26 -7.30 -13.20
CA TRP A 271 6.97 -8.56 -13.87
C TRP A 271 5.71 -8.47 -14.74
N VAL A 272 4.62 -7.95 -14.20
CA VAL A 272 3.35 -7.78 -14.92
C VAL A 272 3.52 -6.85 -16.11
N LYS A 273 4.21 -5.71 -15.92
CA LYS A 273 4.50 -4.80 -17.03
C LYS A 273 5.25 -5.52 -18.16
N GLU A 274 6.35 -6.22 -17.86
CA GLU A 274 7.16 -6.86 -18.90
C GLU A 274 6.42 -7.96 -19.66
N HIS A 275 5.56 -8.71 -18.99
CA HIS A 275 4.87 -9.86 -19.59
C HIS A 275 3.54 -9.47 -20.24
N LEU A 276 2.83 -8.46 -19.75
CA LEU A 276 1.50 -8.10 -20.25
C LEU A 276 1.47 -6.84 -21.13
N GLU A 277 2.51 -5.99 -21.10
CA GLU A 277 2.55 -4.77 -21.94
C GLU A 277 2.60 -5.10 -23.44
N LYS A 278 3.19 -6.24 -23.81
CA LYS A 278 3.35 -6.69 -25.20
C LYS A 278 2.24 -7.65 -25.66
N VAL A 279 1.32 -8.03 -24.78
CA VAL A 279 0.25 -8.98 -25.10
C VAL A 279 -0.87 -8.22 -25.81
N HIS A 280 -1.17 -8.65 -27.03
CA HIS A 280 -2.37 -8.19 -27.74
C HIS A 280 -3.59 -8.94 -27.18
N PHE A 281 -4.38 -8.25 -26.37
CA PHE A 281 -5.64 -8.78 -25.87
C PHE A 281 -6.72 -8.66 -26.96
N PHE A 282 -7.57 -9.69 -27.10
CA PHE A 282 -8.72 -9.65 -28.00
C PHE A 282 -9.67 -8.49 -27.65
N ASP A 283 -10.24 -7.83 -28.67
CA ASP A 283 -11.09 -6.64 -28.48
C ASP A 283 -12.28 -6.87 -27.53
N LYS A 284 -12.85 -8.09 -27.52
CA LYS A 284 -13.93 -8.47 -26.56
C LYS A 284 -13.46 -8.52 -25.11
N ALA A 285 -12.25 -9.01 -24.85
CA ALA A 285 -11.69 -9.04 -23.49
C ALA A 285 -11.35 -7.62 -23.03
N VAL A 286 -10.85 -6.79 -23.94
CA VAL A 286 -10.59 -5.37 -23.68
C VAL A 286 -11.91 -4.64 -23.39
N SER A 287 -12.98 -4.88 -24.12
CA SER A 287 -14.28 -4.23 -23.84
C SER A 287 -14.86 -4.65 -22.50
N LEU A 288 -14.74 -5.93 -22.11
CA LEU A 288 -15.18 -6.40 -20.79
C LEU A 288 -14.43 -5.70 -19.65
N ILE A 289 -13.10 -5.61 -19.75
CA ILE A 289 -12.25 -4.91 -18.78
C ILE A 289 -12.53 -3.40 -18.79
N GLN A 290 -12.97 -2.83 -19.92
CA GLN A 290 -13.29 -1.41 -20.02
C GLN A 290 -14.54 -1.01 -19.22
N HIS A 291 -15.48 -1.93 -19.04
CA HIS A 291 -16.74 -1.73 -18.31
C HIS A 291 -16.67 -2.07 -16.82
N LEU A 292 -15.58 -2.72 -16.36
CA LEU A 292 -15.24 -2.93 -14.94
C LEU A 292 -14.53 -1.69 -14.36
#